data_AF-A0A2N0MBW1-F1
#
_entry.id   AF-A0A2N0MBW1-F1
#
_cell.length_a   1.000
_cell.length_b   1.000
_cell.length_c   1.000
_cell.angle_alpha   90.00
_cell.angle_beta   90.00
_cell.angle_gamma   90.00
#
_symmetry.space_group_name_H-M   'P 1'
#
loop_
_entity.id
_entity.type
_entity.pdbx_description
1 polymer ?
#
loop_
_entity_poly.entity_id
_entity_poly.type
_entity_poly.pdbx_seq_one_letter_code
_entity_poly.pdbx_strand_id
1 'polypeptide(L)'
;MTIAPRPLQKPHPPVHVAVSRTAASIDIAVARDLPVLTTYFTPVEDTLALMKLYSERCAAAGKVSQMTEMPFFRFIYLSEDVKEAEEYPEKAITWVRDLSTYRRTITAGDEINVDLDHWKTIRPEQPPNYQAELANNYFCTPEQCVDRIAGLQRHHGISYFGANFSFGGLEHAKVMASMKLFAEEVMPKFK
;
A
#
# COMPACT_ATOMS: atom_id res chain seq x y z
N MET A 1 -26.62 -24.52 12.54
CA MET A 1 -26.56 -23.12 13.02
C MET A 1 -26.60 -22.22 11.79
N THR A 2 -27.58 -21.32 11.69
CA THR A 2 -27.70 -20.39 10.55
C THR A 2 -27.24 -19.02 11.00
N ILE A 3 -26.22 -18.45 10.34
CA ILE A 3 -25.75 -17.08 10.61
C ILE A 3 -26.64 -16.12 9.81
N ALA A 4 -27.22 -15.12 10.47
CA ALA A 4 -28.11 -14.11 9.88
C ALA A 4 -27.67 -12.69 10.30
N PRO A 5 -27.77 -11.67 9.42
CA PRO A 5 -28.30 -11.74 8.04
C PRO A 5 -27.35 -12.44 7.06
N ARG A 6 -27.90 -12.97 5.96
CA ARG A 6 -27.08 -13.54 4.88
C ARG A 6 -26.50 -12.42 4.00
N PRO A 7 -25.25 -12.55 3.52
CA PRO A 7 -24.68 -11.56 2.62
C PRO A 7 -25.43 -11.53 1.29
N LEU A 8 -25.45 -10.34 0.68
CA LEU A 8 -25.96 -10.13 -0.67
C LEU A 8 -25.09 -10.86 -1.69
N GLN A 9 -23.77 -10.65 -1.66
CA GLN A 9 -22.81 -11.35 -2.49
C GLN A 9 -22.81 -12.86 -2.20
N LYS A 10 -22.62 -13.67 -3.25
CA LYS A 10 -22.51 -15.14 -3.17
C LYS A 10 -21.11 -15.60 -3.59
N PRO A 11 -20.52 -16.59 -2.90
CA PRO A 11 -21.03 -17.20 -1.65
C PRO A 11 -20.92 -16.25 -0.43
N HIS A 12 -20.01 -15.28 -0.48
CA HIS A 12 -19.77 -14.24 0.49
C HIS A 12 -19.12 -13.03 -0.23
N PRO A 13 -18.96 -11.86 0.43
CA PRO A 13 -18.15 -10.77 -0.12
C PRO A 13 -16.71 -11.24 -0.43
N PRO A 14 -15.99 -10.60 -1.37
CA PRO A 14 -14.59 -10.92 -1.62
C PRO A 14 -13.76 -10.86 -0.34
N VAL A 15 -12.86 -11.83 -0.17
CA VAL A 15 -11.97 -11.95 1.01
C VAL A 15 -10.53 -12.00 0.51
N HIS A 16 -9.67 -11.23 1.16
CA HIS A 16 -8.24 -11.18 0.90
C HIS A 16 -7.46 -11.56 2.16
N VAL A 17 -6.29 -12.16 1.98
CA VAL A 17 -5.35 -12.42 3.07
C VAL A 17 -4.33 -11.29 3.10
N ALA A 18 -4.27 -10.55 4.21
CA ALA A 18 -3.21 -9.57 4.41
C ALA A 18 -1.86 -10.29 4.63
N VAL A 19 -0.89 -9.99 3.78
CA VAL A 19 0.48 -10.50 3.87
C VAL A 19 1.44 -9.34 3.93
N SER A 20 2.29 -9.34 4.95
CA SER A 20 3.32 -8.31 5.11
C SER A 20 4.68 -8.75 4.58
N ARG A 21 5.22 -9.89 5.04
CA ARG A 21 6.62 -10.28 4.73
C ARG A 21 6.93 -11.77 4.63
N THR A 22 6.04 -12.67 5.05
CA THR A 22 6.41 -14.09 5.19
C THR A 22 5.85 -14.96 4.07
N ALA A 23 6.71 -15.81 3.49
CA ALA A 23 6.30 -16.82 2.51
C ALA A 23 5.23 -17.77 3.08
N ALA A 24 5.27 -18.05 4.40
CA ALA A 24 4.28 -18.87 5.07
C ALA A 24 2.85 -18.31 4.96
N SER A 25 2.67 -16.98 4.97
CA SER A 25 1.36 -16.37 4.78
C SER A 25 0.86 -16.50 3.32
N ILE A 26 1.77 -16.52 2.35
CA ILE A 26 1.44 -16.83 0.96
C ILE A 26 0.97 -18.27 0.83
N ASP A 27 1.67 -19.22 1.46
CA ASP A 27 1.28 -20.64 1.41
C ASP A 27 -0.13 -20.84 1.98
N ILE A 28 -0.49 -20.10 3.04
CA ILE A 28 -1.84 -20.08 3.60
C ILE A 28 -2.87 -19.52 2.60
N ALA A 29 -2.55 -18.39 1.94
CA ALA A 29 -3.44 -17.77 0.96
C ALA A 29 -3.69 -18.70 -0.23
N VAL A 30 -2.63 -19.31 -0.76
CA VAL A 30 -2.70 -20.28 -1.87
C VAL A 30 -3.46 -21.52 -1.44
N ALA A 31 -3.21 -22.09 -0.26
CA ALA A 31 -3.95 -23.25 0.24
C ALA A 31 -5.47 -22.97 0.30
N ARG A 32 -5.85 -21.76 0.73
CA ARG A 32 -7.25 -21.31 0.85
C ARG A 32 -7.86 -20.76 -0.44
N ASP A 33 -7.08 -20.66 -1.51
CA ASP A 33 -7.50 -20.08 -2.78
C ASP A 33 -8.02 -18.64 -2.62
N LEU A 34 -7.25 -17.82 -1.87
CA LEU A 34 -7.58 -16.42 -1.61
C LEU A 34 -6.48 -15.50 -2.16
N PRO A 35 -6.85 -14.35 -2.76
CA PRO A 35 -5.91 -13.33 -3.16
C PRO A 35 -5.23 -12.68 -1.96
N VAL A 36 -4.03 -12.17 -2.18
CA VAL A 36 -3.23 -11.47 -1.17
C VAL A 36 -3.38 -9.96 -1.31
N LEU A 37 -3.41 -9.24 -0.19
CA LEU A 37 -3.16 -7.81 -0.15
C LEU A 37 -1.92 -7.51 0.69
N THR A 38 -1.15 -6.52 0.27
CA THR A 38 0.03 -6.02 1.01
C THR A 38 -0.26 -4.65 1.61
N THR A 39 0.63 -4.14 2.45
CA THR A 39 0.49 -2.79 3.03
C THR A 39 1.23 -1.75 2.20
N TYR A 40 0.76 -0.49 2.23
CA TYR A 40 1.40 0.68 1.61
C TYR A 40 2.87 0.87 2.00
N PHE A 41 3.28 0.35 3.16
CA PHE A 41 4.65 0.45 3.68
C PHE A 41 5.61 -0.59 3.12
N THR A 42 5.10 -1.60 2.43
CA THR A 42 5.96 -2.65 1.85
C THR A 42 6.73 -2.05 0.68
N PRO A 43 8.07 -2.16 0.65
CA PRO A 43 8.85 -1.66 -0.47
C PRO A 43 8.34 -2.16 -1.82
N VAL A 44 8.58 -1.38 -2.89
CA VAL A 44 8.17 -1.73 -4.25
C VAL A 44 8.65 -3.11 -4.66
N GLU A 45 9.95 -3.35 -4.56
CA GLU A 45 10.56 -4.63 -4.93
C GLU A 45 10.03 -5.81 -4.11
N ASP A 46 9.84 -5.60 -2.80
CA ASP A 46 9.30 -6.64 -1.92
C ASP A 46 7.85 -6.98 -2.29
N THR A 47 7.05 -5.97 -2.61
CA THR A 47 5.66 -6.17 -3.07
C THR A 47 5.64 -6.99 -4.36
N LEU A 48 6.46 -6.61 -5.35
CA LEU A 48 6.57 -7.31 -6.63
C LEU A 48 7.06 -8.76 -6.43
N ALA A 49 8.04 -8.98 -5.55
CA ALA A 49 8.54 -10.29 -5.21
C ALA A 49 7.44 -11.17 -4.55
N LEU A 50 6.64 -10.61 -3.65
CA LEU A 50 5.53 -11.32 -3.01
C LEU A 50 4.44 -11.69 -4.03
N MET A 51 4.09 -10.81 -4.96
CA MET A 51 3.08 -11.08 -6.00
C MET A 51 3.56 -12.16 -6.99
N LYS A 52 4.84 -12.12 -7.36
CA LYS A 52 5.49 -13.16 -8.16
C LYS A 52 5.49 -14.50 -7.43
N LEU A 53 5.92 -14.52 -6.17
CA LEU A 53 5.94 -15.73 -5.33
C LEU A 53 4.55 -16.33 -5.17
N TYR A 54 3.52 -15.52 -4.97
CA TYR A 54 2.12 -15.99 -4.93
C TYR A 54 1.73 -16.71 -6.23
N SER A 55 2.02 -16.11 -7.38
CA SER A 55 1.69 -16.71 -8.68
C SER A 55 2.45 -18.02 -8.93
N GLU A 56 3.73 -18.09 -8.54
CA GLU A 56 4.53 -19.32 -8.62
C GLU A 56 3.97 -20.43 -7.71
N ARG A 57 3.52 -20.08 -6.50
CA ARG A 57 2.90 -21.02 -5.56
C ARG A 57 1.54 -21.51 -6.06
N CYS A 58 0.72 -20.64 -6.66
CA CYS A 58 -0.51 -21.04 -7.34
C CYS A 58 -0.22 -22.05 -8.45
N ALA A 59 0.74 -21.76 -9.34
CA ALA A 59 1.11 -22.65 -10.43
C ALA A 59 1.60 -24.03 -9.95
N ALA A 60 2.47 -24.05 -8.93
CA ALA A 60 2.95 -25.29 -8.31
C ALA A 60 1.83 -26.14 -7.67
N ALA A 61 0.77 -25.48 -7.19
CA ALA A 61 -0.41 -26.13 -6.61
C ALA A 61 -1.51 -26.44 -7.65
N GLY A 62 -1.29 -26.18 -8.94
CA GLY A 62 -2.30 -26.36 -9.99
C GLY A 62 -3.49 -25.40 -9.90
N LYS A 63 -3.32 -24.24 -9.25
CA LYS A 63 -4.34 -23.19 -9.09
C LYS A 63 -4.11 -22.03 -10.04
N VAL A 64 -5.20 -21.36 -10.43
CA VAL A 64 -5.14 -20.12 -11.20
C VAL A 64 -4.74 -18.97 -10.27
N SER A 65 -3.74 -18.18 -10.66
CA SER A 65 -3.35 -16.99 -9.90
C SER A 65 -4.44 -15.94 -9.96
N GLN A 66 -4.86 -15.43 -8.80
CA GLN A 66 -5.83 -14.34 -8.64
C GLN A 66 -5.14 -12.96 -8.58
N MET A 67 -4.02 -12.78 -9.28
CA MET A 67 -3.21 -11.56 -9.23
C MET A 67 -3.99 -10.30 -9.63
N THR A 68 -5.03 -10.43 -10.47
CA THR A 68 -5.91 -9.32 -10.86
C THR A 68 -6.72 -8.75 -9.69
N GLU A 69 -6.94 -9.55 -8.65
CA GLU A 69 -7.66 -9.17 -7.44
C GLU A 69 -6.73 -8.64 -6.34
N MET A 70 -5.41 -8.59 -6.60
CA MET A 70 -4.41 -8.23 -5.60
C MET A 70 -4.00 -6.75 -5.73
N PRO A 71 -4.44 -5.87 -4.82
CA PRO A 71 -4.14 -4.46 -4.92
C PRO A 71 -2.67 -4.15 -4.63
N PHE A 72 -2.04 -3.40 -5.54
CA PHE A 72 -0.72 -2.81 -5.36
C PHE A 72 -0.88 -1.45 -4.69
N PHE A 73 -0.74 -1.43 -3.37
CA PHE A 73 -1.09 -0.28 -2.53
C PHE A 73 0.06 0.71 -2.37
N ARG A 74 -0.16 2.00 -2.67
CA ARG A 74 0.85 3.06 -2.50
C ARG A 74 0.30 4.33 -1.87
N PHE A 75 1.14 5.05 -1.14
CA PHE A 75 0.85 6.44 -0.81
C PHE A 75 0.98 7.28 -2.08
N ILE A 76 0.05 8.22 -2.24
CA ILE A 76 -0.01 9.07 -3.41
C ILE A 76 -0.32 10.51 -3.00
N TYR A 77 0.39 11.44 -3.63
CA TYR A 77 0.11 12.87 -3.59
C TYR A 77 0.47 13.45 -4.95
N LEU A 78 -0.49 14.12 -5.56
CA LEU A 78 -0.35 14.73 -6.88
C LEU A 78 -0.47 16.25 -6.77
N SER A 79 0.43 16.94 -7.43
CA SER A 79 0.31 18.35 -7.78
C SER A 79 0.74 18.53 -9.24
N GLU A 80 0.27 19.59 -9.90
CA GLU A 80 0.76 19.99 -11.22
C GLU A 80 2.18 20.56 -11.13
N ASP A 81 2.57 21.08 -9.96
CA ASP A 81 3.94 21.51 -9.67
C ASP A 81 4.76 20.34 -9.10
N VAL A 82 5.80 19.93 -9.82
CA VAL A 82 6.74 18.88 -9.41
C VAL A 82 7.30 19.16 -8.02
N LYS A 83 7.69 20.42 -7.74
CA LYS A 83 8.30 20.79 -6.47
C LYS A 83 7.30 20.65 -5.33
N GLU A 84 6.06 21.08 -5.52
CA GLU A 84 5.01 20.89 -4.52
C GLU A 84 4.70 19.41 -4.31
N ALA A 85 4.60 18.64 -5.40
CA ALA A 85 4.31 17.21 -5.35
C ALA A 85 5.36 16.47 -4.50
N GLU A 86 6.64 16.84 -4.62
CA GLU A 86 7.73 16.27 -3.85
C GLU A 86 7.87 16.85 -2.44
N GLU A 87 7.72 18.16 -2.21
CA GLU A 87 8.02 18.74 -0.89
C GLU A 87 6.84 18.67 0.10
N TYR A 88 5.60 18.88 -0.38
CA TYR A 88 4.43 18.95 0.50
C TYR A 88 4.19 17.69 1.36
N PRO A 89 4.28 16.45 0.81
CA PRO A 89 4.01 15.25 1.61
C PRO A 89 5.15 14.87 2.55
N GLU A 90 6.35 15.47 2.44
CA GLU A 90 7.56 15.05 3.16
C GLU A 90 7.34 14.93 4.67
N LYS A 91 6.82 15.98 5.30
CA LYS A 91 6.59 16.00 6.74
C LYS A 91 5.57 14.94 7.15
N ALA A 92 4.50 14.77 6.36
CA ALA A 92 3.44 13.82 6.66
C ALA A 92 3.92 12.37 6.54
N ILE A 93 4.61 12.01 5.45
CA ILE A 93 5.12 10.65 5.29
C ILE A 93 6.25 10.34 6.28
N THR A 94 7.11 11.31 6.58
CA THR A 94 8.18 11.17 7.58
C THR A 94 7.59 10.84 8.95
N TRP A 95 6.51 11.53 9.35
CA TRP A 95 5.78 11.23 10.57
C TRP A 95 5.23 9.80 10.60
N VAL A 96 4.59 9.38 9.50
CA VAL A 96 3.97 8.05 9.40
C VAL A 96 5.03 6.93 9.47
N ARG A 97 6.16 7.12 8.79
CA ARG A 97 7.32 6.22 8.82
C ARG A 97 7.95 6.14 10.21
N ASP A 98 8.14 7.29 10.87
CA ASP A 98 8.68 7.37 12.23
C ASP A 98 7.77 6.66 13.23
N LEU A 99 6.46 6.96 13.20
CA LEU A 99 5.47 6.31 14.05
C LEU A 99 5.49 4.79 13.88
N SER A 100 5.60 4.31 12.64
CA SER A 100 5.72 2.88 12.34
C SER A 100 6.98 2.25 12.92
N THR A 101 8.07 3.01 13.05
CA THR A 101 9.33 2.56 13.64
C THR A 101 9.23 2.51 15.16
N TYR A 102 8.67 3.55 15.78
CA TYR A 102 8.42 3.55 17.22
C TYR A 102 7.51 2.39 17.62
N ARG A 103 6.44 2.13 16.87
CA ARG A 103 5.52 1.01 17.13
C ARG A 103 6.21 -0.35 17.20
N ARG A 104 7.34 -0.55 16.52
CA ARG A 104 8.12 -1.81 16.59
C ARG A 104 8.80 -2.02 17.95
N THR A 105 8.96 -0.98 18.77
CA THR A 105 9.52 -1.12 20.12
C THR A 105 8.51 -1.65 21.12
N ILE A 106 7.22 -1.65 20.79
CA ILE A 106 6.16 -2.21 21.63
C ILE A 106 6.11 -3.72 21.38
N THR A 107 6.57 -4.51 22.36
CA THR A 107 6.57 -5.98 22.30
C THR A 107 5.35 -6.61 22.98
N ALA A 108 4.59 -5.83 23.76
CA ALA A 108 3.34 -6.24 24.41
C ALA A 108 2.42 -5.02 24.63
N GLY A 109 1.11 -5.22 24.51
CA GLY A 109 0.11 -4.14 24.68
C GLY A 109 -0.05 -3.25 23.43
N ASP A 110 -0.59 -2.05 23.64
CA ASP A 110 -0.82 -1.03 22.62
C ASP A 110 -0.18 0.30 22.99
N GLU A 111 -0.21 1.24 22.04
CA GLU A 111 0.39 2.56 22.17
C GLU A 111 -0.42 3.58 23.00
N ILE A 112 -1.61 3.23 23.51
CA ILE A 112 -2.58 4.21 24.04
C ILE A 112 -2.03 4.97 25.25
N ASN A 113 -1.25 4.31 26.10
CA ASN A 113 -0.70 4.90 27.33
C ASN A 113 0.79 5.25 27.22
N VAL A 114 1.35 5.23 26.01
CA VAL A 114 2.76 5.55 25.80
C VAL A 114 2.92 7.07 25.73
N ASP A 115 3.79 7.63 26.59
CA ASP A 115 4.21 9.01 26.48
C ASP A 115 4.96 9.21 25.16
N LEU A 116 4.33 9.91 24.23
CA LEU A 116 4.83 10.12 22.89
C LEU A 116 6.15 10.91 22.86
N ASP A 117 6.34 11.86 23.76
CA ASP A 117 7.57 12.67 23.78
C ASP A 117 8.74 11.85 24.30
N HIS A 118 8.51 10.98 25.29
CA HIS A 118 9.49 9.98 25.67
C HIS A 118 9.74 8.97 24.54
N TRP A 119 8.69 8.48 23.88
CA TRP A 119 8.80 7.42 22.87
C TRP A 119 9.61 7.84 21.65
N LYS A 120 9.51 9.11 21.24
CA LYS A 120 10.32 9.71 20.17
C LYS A 120 11.84 9.62 20.44
N THR A 121 12.26 9.50 21.70
CA THR A 121 13.67 9.37 22.07
C THR A 121 14.22 7.95 21.85
N ILE A 122 13.34 6.95 21.70
CA ILE A 122 13.71 5.56 21.52
C ILE A 122 13.73 5.26 20.02
N ARG A 123 14.92 5.34 19.40
CA ARG A 123 15.14 4.99 17.99
C ARG A 123 16.06 3.78 17.87
N PRO A 124 15.52 2.56 17.71
CA PRO A 124 16.34 1.36 17.59
C PRO A 124 17.11 1.29 16.27
N GLU A 125 16.59 1.93 15.22
CA GLU A 125 17.17 1.95 13.87
C GLU A 125 17.10 3.36 13.27
N GLN A 126 18.08 3.70 12.42
CA GLN A 126 18.02 4.92 11.64
C GLN A 126 17.00 4.74 10.51
N PRO A 127 15.96 5.58 10.43
CA PRO A 127 14.91 5.37 9.45
C PRO A 127 15.35 5.88 8.04
N PRO A 128 14.86 5.29 6.93
CA PRO A 128 15.28 5.62 5.57
C PRO A 128 15.06 7.09 5.21
N ASN A 129 16.00 7.76 4.54
CA ASN A 129 15.82 9.18 4.20
C ASN A 129 14.62 9.43 3.25
N TYR A 130 14.24 10.69 3.08
CA TYR A 130 13.09 11.05 2.25
C TYR A 130 13.21 10.62 0.78
N GLN A 131 14.43 10.49 0.25
CA GLN A 131 14.65 10.00 -1.11
C GLN A 131 14.16 8.55 -1.30
N ALA A 132 14.25 7.72 -0.27
CA ALA A 132 13.66 6.37 -0.31
C ALA A 132 12.12 6.43 -0.38
N GLU A 133 11.48 7.41 0.26
CA GLU A 133 10.03 7.61 0.19
C GLU A 133 9.60 8.11 -1.19
N LEU A 134 10.37 8.99 -1.84
CA LEU A 134 10.11 9.43 -3.22
C LEU A 134 10.20 8.26 -4.22
N ALA A 135 11.18 7.36 -4.03
CA ALA A 135 11.31 6.16 -4.85
C ALA A 135 10.16 5.16 -4.62
N ASN A 136 9.69 5.02 -3.38
CA ASN A 136 8.68 4.04 -3.02
C ASN A 136 7.24 4.52 -3.30
N ASN A 137 6.96 5.80 -3.11
CA ASN A 137 5.60 6.38 -3.16
C ASN A 137 5.39 7.23 -4.41
N TYR A 138 4.13 7.59 -4.67
CA TYR A 138 3.70 8.34 -5.85
C TYR A 138 3.49 9.81 -5.50
N PHE A 139 4.60 10.50 -5.21
CA PHE A 139 4.65 11.94 -4.97
C PHE A 139 5.17 12.61 -6.24
N CYS A 140 4.26 12.97 -7.14
CA CYS A 140 4.60 13.27 -8.52
C CYS A 140 3.49 14.02 -9.26
N THR A 141 3.73 14.46 -10.49
CA THR A 141 2.68 15.00 -11.36
C THR A 141 1.73 13.91 -11.88
N PRO A 142 0.53 14.27 -12.38
CA PRO A 142 -0.38 13.30 -12.99
C PRO A 142 0.26 12.51 -14.15
N GLU A 143 1.04 13.17 -15.00
CA GLU A 143 1.75 12.53 -16.13
C GLU A 143 2.74 11.47 -15.64
N GLN A 144 3.60 11.84 -14.67
CA GLN A 144 4.55 10.91 -14.05
C GLN A 144 3.83 9.75 -13.35
N CYS A 145 2.67 10.00 -12.73
CA CYS A 145 1.85 8.97 -12.10
C CYS A 145 1.37 7.94 -13.13
N VAL A 146 0.86 8.41 -14.28
CA VAL A 146 0.44 7.55 -15.40
C VAL A 146 1.61 6.70 -15.88
N ASP A 147 2.78 7.29 -16.14
CA ASP A 147 3.94 6.55 -16.62
C ASP A 147 4.37 5.44 -15.65
N ARG A 148 4.37 5.72 -14.35
CA ARG A 148 4.72 4.75 -13.31
C ARG A 148 3.69 3.62 -13.20
N ILE A 149 2.40 3.92 -13.23
CA ILE A 149 1.33 2.89 -13.19
C ILE A 149 1.36 2.04 -14.47
N ALA A 150 1.53 2.66 -15.64
CA ALA A 150 1.67 1.95 -16.91
C ALA A 150 2.93 1.07 -16.93
N GLY A 151 4.01 1.49 -16.27
CA GLY A 151 5.20 0.66 -16.04
C GLY A 151 4.87 -0.60 -15.23
N LEU A 152 4.13 -0.48 -14.12
CA LEU A 152 3.70 -1.64 -13.33
C LEU A 152 2.85 -2.62 -14.16
N GLN A 153 1.92 -2.11 -14.96
CA GLN A 153 1.09 -2.95 -15.82
C GLN A 153 1.92 -3.67 -16.89
N ARG A 154 2.78 -2.94 -17.62
CA ARG A 154 3.56 -3.48 -18.74
C ARG A 154 4.64 -4.47 -18.30
N HIS A 155 5.33 -4.19 -17.21
CA HIS A 155 6.50 -4.97 -16.79
C HIS A 155 6.17 -6.06 -15.76
N HIS A 156 5.08 -5.89 -14.99
CA HIS A 156 4.75 -6.78 -13.88
C HIS A 156 3.31 -7.33 -13.92
N GLY A 157 2.50 -6.92 -14.91
CA GLY A 157 1.13 -7.40 -15.06
C GLY A 157 0.17 -6.90 -13.98
N ILE A 158 0.54 -5.85 -13.23
CA ILE A 158 -0.29 -5.30 -12.17
C ILE A 158 -1.50 -4.58 -12.78
N SER A 159 -2.70 -5.06 -12.45
CA SER A 159 -3.97 -4.51 -12.96
C SER A 159 -4.87 -3.89 -11.88
N TYR A 160 -4.53 -4.06 -10.61
CA TYR A 160 -5.24 -3.45 -9.49
C TYR A 160 -4.28 -2.55 -8.71
N PHE A 161 -4.43 -1.25 -8.85
CA PHE A 161 -3.67 -0.25 -8.11
C PHE A 161 -4.53 0.36 -6.99
N GLY A 162 -4.00 0.38 -5.77
CA GLY A 162 -4.68 0.95 -4.61
C GLY A 162 -4.00 2.24 -4.16
N ALA A 163 -4.76 3.34 -4.14
CA ALA A 163 -4.23 4.68 -3.91
C ALA A 163 -4.64 5.21 -2.52
N ASN A 164 -3.67 5.46 -1.64
CA ASN A 164 -3.91 6.11 -0.35
C ASN A 164 -3.44 7.57 -0.38
N PHE A 165 -4.42 8.48 -0.38
CA PHE A 165 -4.21 9.93 -0.42
C PHE A 165 -4.14 10.60 0.96
N SER A 166 -4.59 9.90 2.02
CA SER A 166 -4.76 10.51 3.34
C SER A 166 -3.86 9.82 4.35
N PHE A 167 -2.76 10.49 4.71
CA PHE A 167 -1.77 9.96 5.63
C PHE A 167 -1.14 11.06 6.49
N GLY A 168 -0.73 10.69 7.70
CA GLY A 168 -0.11 11.60 8.66
C GLY A 168 -1.07 12.71 9.08
N GLY A 169 -0.86 13.91 8.55
CA GLY A 169 -1.65 15.10 8.85
C GLY A 169 -1.81 16.02 7.66
N LEU A 170 -1.91 15.48 6.44
CA LEU A 170 -2.17 16.27 5.24
C LEU A 170 -3.51 17.03 5.38
N GLU A 171 -3.51 18.30 4.98
CA GLU A 171 -4.73 19.10 4.97
C GLU A 171 -5.80 18.50 4.05
N HIS A 172 -7.04 18.43 4.53
CA HIS A 172 -8.16 17.83 3.80
C HIS A 172 -8.34 18.43 2.40
N ALA A 173 -8.21 19.75 2.25
CA ALA A 173 -8.34 20.42 0.96
C ALA A 173 -7.29 19.95 -0.06
N LYS A 174 -6.04 19.71 0.40
CA LYS A 174 -4.95 19.21 -0.44
C LYS A 174 -5.13 17.73 -0.80
N VAL A 175 -5.61 16.92 0.13
CA VAL A 175 -6.01 15.52 -0.14
C VAL A 175 -7.09 15.48 -1.23
N MET A 176 -8.14 16.30 -1.10
CA MET A 176 -9.23 16.35 -2.09
C MET A 176 -8.76 16.85 -3.46
N ALA A 177 -7.88 17.84 -3.49
CA ALA A 177 -7.30 18.34 -4.74
C ALA A 177 -6.46 17.25 -5.45
N SER A 178 -5.62 16.53 -4.71
CA SER A 178 -4.84 15.42 -5.26
C SER A 178 -5.71 14.26 -5.75
N MET A 179 -6.78 13.91 -5.02
CA MET A 179 -7.75 12.90 -5.47
C MET A 179 -8.47 13.33 -6.75
N LYS A 180 -8.81 14.61 -6.87
CA LYS A 180 -9.44 15.17 -8.07
C LYS A 180 -8.50 15.05 -9.28
N LEU A 181 -7.23 15.44 -9.15
CA LEU A 181 -6.22 15.27 -10.20
C LEU A 181 -6.09 13.80 -10.62
N PHE A 182 -6.05 12.87 -9.66
CA PHE A 182 -5.97 11.45 -9.98
C PHE A 182 -7.20 10.96 -10.77
N ALA A 183 -8.40 11.38 -10.36
CA ALA A 183 -9.65 10.99 -11.00
C ALA A 183 -9.81 11.58 -12.41
N GLU A 184 -9.38 12.82 -12.62
CA GLU A 184 -9.56 13.55 -13.89
C GLU A 184 -8.44 13.27 -14.90
N GLU A 185 -7.19 13.12 -14.44
CA GLU A 185 -6.02 13.06 -15.34
C GLU A 185 -5.38 11.66 -15.42
N VAL A 186 -5.42 10.88 -14.34
CA VAL A 186 -4.73 9.57 -14.27
C VAL A 186 -5.68 8.42 -14.64
N MET A 187 -6.79 8.28 -13.91
CA MET A 187 -7.73 7.16 -14.08
C MET A 187 -8.24 6.99 -15.52
N PRO A 188 -8.55 8.05 -16.30
CA PRO A 188 -9.05 7.88 -17.67
C PRO A 188 -8.06 7.25 -18.64
N LYS A 189 -6.77 7.16 -18.30
CA LYS A 189 -5.73 6.54 -19.14
C LYS A 189 -5.71 5.01 -19.02
N PHE A 190 -6.40 4.44 -18.04
CA PHE A 190 -6.40 3.00 -17.71
C PHE A 190 -7.78 2.34 -17.84
N LYS A 191 -8.66 2.95 -18.64
CA LYS A 191 -10.00 2.41 -18.93
C LYS A 191 -9.94 1.25 -19.91
#